data_AF-A0A7T5R9S1-F1
#
_entry.id   AF-A0A7T5R9S1-F1
#
_cell.length_a   1.000
_cell.length_b   1.000
_cell.length_c   1.000
_cell.angle_alpha   90.00
_cell.angle_beta   90.00
_cell.angle_gamma   90.00
#
_symmetry.space_group_name_H-M   'P 1'
#
loop_
_entity.id
_entity.type
_entity.pdbx_description
1 polymer ?
#
loop_
_entity_poly.entity_id
_entity_poly.type
_entity_poly.pdbx_seq_one_letter_code
_entity_poly.pdbx_strand_id
1 'polypeptide(L)'
;MATIRRAIDIVGEDEPIQTVFERLSIPLPVFRAQQQRLRSLEDEVDFLRQEVVSLRRQHEMHGMHESITKDRRISDMEAEKEITQLILREKSAGNTKLSVFFVSTELALSGEQVQRVFDKFVKAGKMSETDE
;
A
#
# COMPACT_ATOMS: atom_id res chain seq x y z
N MET A 1 -13.55 -26.45 26.37
CA MET A 1 -13.88 -26.15 24.96
C MET A 1 -14.32 -27.41 24.20
N ALA A 2 -15.37 -28.11 24.65
CA ALA A 2 -15.79 -29.38 24.03
C ALA A 2 -17.24 -29.37 23.49
N THR A 3 -18.08 -28.44 23.94
CA THR A 3 -19.53 -28.43 23.64
C THR A 3 -19.87 -27.77 22.30
N ILE A 4 -19.05 -26.82 21.84
CA ILE A 4 -19.35 -26.00 20.64
C ILE A 4 -19.00 -26.74 19.35
N ARG A 5 -17.98 -27.59 19.35
CA ARG A 5 -17.60 -28.36 18.14
C ARG A 5 -18.70 -29.35 17.73
N ARG A 6 -19.47 -29.87 18.69
CA ARG A 6 -20.68 -30.67 18.43
C ARG A 6 -21.84 -29.89 17.82
N ALA A 7 -21.93 -28.58 18.04
CA ALA A 7 -23.02 -27.77 17.51
C ALA A 7 -22.88 -27.56 15.99
N ILE A 8 -21.65 -27.49 15.50
CA ILE A 8 -21.33 -27.30 14.08
C ILE A 8 -21.60 -28.59 13.28
N ASP A 9 -21.38 -29.77 13.87
CA ASP A 9 -21.62 -31.07 13.24
C ASP A 9 -23.12 -31.46 13.16
N ILE A 10 -24.01 -30.72 13.83
CA ILE A 10 -25.48 -30.97 13.86
C ILE A 10 -26.23 -30.07 12.86
N VAL A 11 -25.56 -29.06 12.28
CA VAL A 11 -26.17 -28.16 11.30
C VAL A 11 -26.35 -28.90 9.98
N GLY A 12 -27.52 -29.47 9.75
CA GLY A 12 -28.02 -29.63 8.38
C GLY A 12 -28.13 -28.24 7.76
N GLU A 13 -27.68 -28.09 6.52
CA GLU A 13 -27.41 -26.81 5.83
C GLU A 13 -28.58 -25.79 5.80
N ASP A 14 -29.77 -26.16 6.26
CA ASP A 14 -31.00 -25.38 6.18
C ASP A 14 -31.59 -24.89 7.53
N GLU A 15 -31.00 -25.22 8.70
CA GLU A 15 -31.58 -24.77 9.98
C GLU A 15 -31.01 -23.39 10.42
N PRO A 16 -31.86 -22.39 10.73
CA PRO A 16 -31.39 -21.08 11.19
C PRO A 16 -30.56 -21.24 12.46
N ILE A 17 -29.35 -20.65 12.48
CA ILE A 17 -28.40 -20.74 13.59
C ILE A 17 -29.07 -20.36 14.93
N GLN A 18 -30.03 -19.44 14.91
CA GLN A 18 -30.79 -19.02 16.09
C GLN A 18 -31.58 -20.17 16.75
N THR A 19 -32.15 -21.07 15.94
CA THR A 19 -32.93 -22.25 16.38
C THR A 19 -32.03 -23.32 17.02
N VAL A 20 -30.79 -23.46 16.53
CA VAL A 20 -29.79 -24.37 17.09
C VAL A 20 -29.31 -23.89 18.46
N PHE A 21 -29.12 -22.58 18.63
CA PHE A 21 -28.69 -21.97 19.90
C PHE A 21 -29.76 -22.04 20.99
N GLU A 22 -31.04 -21.90 20.64
CA GLU A 22 -32.17 -22.11 21.57
C GLU A 22 -32.24 -23.56 22.05
N ARG A 23 -32.02 -24.54 21.15
CA ARG A 23 -31.95 -25.97 21.51
C ARG A 23 -30.77 -26.30 22.42
N LEU A 24 -29.64 -25.60 22.25
CA LEU A 24 -28.44 -25.80 23.05
C LEU A 24 -28.44 -25.02 24.37
N SER A 25 -29.55 -24.33 24.70
CA SER A 25 -29.69 -23.48 25.90
C SER A 25 -28.57 -22.44 26.02
N ILE A 26 -28.02 -21.99 24.91
CA ILE A 26 -26.94 -21.00 24.91
C ILE A 26 -27.59 -19.63 25.14
N PRO A 27 -27.19 -18.88 26.18
CA PRO A 27 -27.80 -17.59 26.47
C PRO A 27 -27.66 -16.63 25.28
N LEU A 28 -28.76 -15.96 24.91
CA LEU A 28 -28.77 -14.95 23.84
C LEU A 28 -27.62 -13.91 23.90
N PRO A 29 -27.16 -13.45 25.09
CA PRO A 29 -26.00 -12.57 25.18
C PRO A 29 -24.70 -13.20 24.63
N VAL A 30 -24.52 -14.51 24.80
CA VAL A 30 -23.36 -15.26 24.29
C VAL A 30 -23.42 -15.38 22.77
N PHE A 31 -24.62 -15.60 22.21
CA PHE A 31 -24.84 -15.62 20.77
C PHE A 31 -24.53 -14.26 20.13
N ARG A 32 -25.04 -13.17 20.71
CA ARG A 32 -24.77 -11.80 20.22
C ARG A 32 -23.28 -11.45 20.27
N ALA A 33 -22.59 -11.82 21.35
CA ALA A 33 -21.15 -11.60 21.49
C ALA A 33 -20.35 -12.39 20.42
N GLN A 34 -20.78 -13.60 20.05
CA GLN A 34 -20.12 -14.36 18.98
C GLN A 34 -20.39 -13.78 17.60
N GLN A 35 -21.62 -13.32 17.31
CA GLN A 35 -21.90 -12.64 16.04
C GLN A 35 -21.10 -11.34 15.89
N GLN A 36 -20.92 -10.57 16.96
CA GLN A 36 -20.08 -9.38 16.92
C GLN A 36 -18.61 -9.73 16.65
N ARG A 37 -18.07 -10.79 17.27
CA ARG A 37 -16.70 -11.25 17.00
C ARG A 37 -16.51 -11.70 15.56
N LEU A 38 -17.49 -12.41 14.98
CA LEU A 38 -17.42 -12.84 13.59
C LEU A 38 -17.39 -11.64 12.63
N ARG A 39 -18.24 -10.64 12.84
CA ARG A 39 -18.21 -9.40 12.06
C ARG A 39 -16.88 -8.66 12.17
N SER A 40 -16.34 -8.53 13.38
CA SER A 40 -15.03 -7.89 13.57
C SER A 40 -13.90 -8.63 12.85
N LEU A 41 -13.95 -9.96 12.79
CA LEU A 41 -12.98 -10.75 12.04
C LEU A 41 -13.16 -10.60 10.53
N GLU A 42 -14.40 -10.50 10.04
CA GLU A 42 -14.68 -10.23 8.63
C GLU A 42 -14.14 -8.86 8.20
N ASP A 43 -14.37 -7.82 9.02
CA ASP A 43 -13.86 -6.46 8.79
C ASP A 43 -12.32 -6.44 8.77
N GLU A 44 -11.67 -7.18 9.67
CA GLU A 44 -10.20 -7.30 9.74
C GLU A 44 -9.62 -8.05 8.54
N VAL A 45 -10.29 -9.11 8.08
CA VAL A 45 -9.89 -9.85 6.87
C VAL A 45 -10.03 -8.98 5.63
N ASP A 46 -11.09 -8.19 5.51
CA ASP A 46 -11.28 -7.30 4.37
C ASP A 46 -10.28 -6.14 4.39
N PHE A 47 -9.91 -5.63 5.57
CA PHE A 47 -8.81 -4.68 5.71
C PHE A 47 -7.48 -5.27 5.22
N LEU A 48 -7.11 -6.48 5.69
CA LEU A 48 -5.89 -7.15 5.28
C LEU A 48 -5.85 -7.46 3.78
N ARG A 49 -7.00 -7.81 3.18
CA ARG A 49 -7.11 -8.01 1.72
C ARG A 49 -6.81 -6.72 0.95
N GLN A 50 -7.33 -5.59 1.41
CA GLN A 50 -7.05 -4.30 0.79
C GLN A 50 -5.57 -3.92 0.91
N GLU A 51 -4.97 -4.20 2.07
CA GLU A 51 -3.55 -3.94 2.31
C GLU A 51 -2.66 -4.80 1.40
N VAL A 52 -2.96 -6.09 1.23
CA VAL A 52 -2.22 -6.98 0.31
C VAL A 52 -2.33 -6.51 -1.14
N VAL A 53 -3.52 -6.06 -1.58
CA VAL A 53 -3.71 -5.50 -2.93
C VAL A 53 -2.91 -4.22 -3.11
N SER A 54 -2.87 -3.35 -2.10
CA SER A 54 -2.09 -2.11 -2.12
C SER A 54 -0.59 -2.40 -2.22
N LEU A 55 -0.07 -3.29 -1.36
CA LEU A 55 1.33 -3.72 -1.37
C LEU A 55 1.73 -4.37 -2.69
N ARG A 56 0.85 -5.19 -3.27
CA ARG A 56 1.08 -5.82 -4.58
C ARG A 56 1.17 -4.78 -5.69
N ARG A 57 0.29 -3.77 -5.70
CA ARG A 57 0.38 -2.66 -6.66
C ARG A 57 1.68 -1.88 -6.51
N GLN A 58 2.12 -1.63 -5.28
CA GLN A 58 3.41 -0.97 -5.02
C GLN A 58 4.58 -1.80 -5.55
N HIS A 59 4.56 -3.12 -5.34
CA HIS A 59 5.60 -4.02 -5.85
C HIS A 59 5.62 -4.11 -7.38
N GLU A 60 4.46 -4.21 -8.03
CA GLU A 60 4.33 -4.23 -9.49
C GLU A 60 4.83 -2.91 -10.11
N MET A 61 4.51 -1.77 -9.50
CA MET A 61 5.02 -0.46 -9.90
C MET A 61 6.55 -0.37 -9.74
N HIS A 62 7.11 -0.88 -8.63
CA HIS A 62 8.57 -0.95 -8.43
C HIS A 62 9.26 -1.83 -9.46
N GLY A 63 8.72 -3.02 -9.76
CA GLY A 63 9.29 -3.95 -10.73
C GLY A 63 9.28 -3.39 -12.16
N MET A 64 8.20 -2.69 -12.55
CA MET A 64 8.13 -2.02 -13.84
C MET A 64 9.18 -0.89 -13.92
N HIS A 65 9.36 -0.13 -12.85
CA HIS A 65 10.32 0.96 -12.80
C HIS A 65 11.78 0.49 -12.88
N GLU A 66 12.12 -0.61 -12.21
CA GLU A 66 13.44 -1.24 -12.36
C GLU A 66 13.72 -1.70 -13.80
N SER A 67 12.71 -2.15 -14.54
CA SER A 67 12.91 -2.59 -15.92
C SER A 67 13.18 -1.42 -16.87
N ILE A 68 12.43 -0.32 -16.74
CA ILE A 68 12.59 0.87 -17.59
C ILE A 68 13.93 1.56 -17.32
N THR A 69 14.35 1.63 -16.07
CA THR A 69 15.63 2.25 -15.66
C THR A 69 16.86 1.45 -16.10
N LYS A 70 16.77 0.11 -16.22
CA LYS A 70 17.88 -0.72 -16.71
C LYS A 70 18.22 -0.44 -18.17
N ASP A 71 17.23 -0.10 -18.99
CA ASP A 71 17.38 0.14 -20.42
C ASP A 71 17.78 1.58 -20.75
N ARG A 72 17.37 2.56 -19.93
CA ARG A 72 17.68 3.99 -20.11
C ARG A 72 18.97 4.38 -19.36
N ARG A 73 20.13 4.12 -19.96
CA ARG A 73 21.42 4.63 -19.44
C ARG A 73 21.73 6.01 -20.02
N ILE A 74 21.32 7.08 -19.34
CA ILE A 74 21.73 8.45 -19.67
C ILE A 74 22.84 8.95 -18.74
N SER A 75 23.64 9.91 -19.22
CA SER A 75 24.71 10.51 -18.42
C SER A 75 24.16 11.36 -17.27
N ASP A 76 24.94 11.53 -16.20
CA ASP A 76 24.56 12.42 -15.07
C ASP A 76 24.28 13.85 -15.53
N MET A 77 24.97 14.34 -16.58
CA MET A 77 24.75 15.66 -17.14
C MET A 77 23.40 15.78 -17.86
N GLU A 78 22.94 14.71 -18.53
CA GLU A 78 21.61 14.66 -19.15
C GLU A 78 20.52 14.53 -18.09
N ALA A 79 20.73 13.67 -17.08
CA ALA A 79 19.84 13.57 -15.93
C ALA A 79 19.67 14.92 -15.24
N GLU A 80 20.76 15.67 -15.02
CA GLU A 80 20.71 17.03 -14.46
C GLU A 80 19.82 17.98 -15.28
N LYS A 81 19.90 17.93 -16.62
CA LYS A 81 19.08 18.76 -17.50
C LYS A 81 17.60 18.40 -17.40
N GLU A 82 17.26 17.12 -17.47
CA GLU A 82 15.87 16.65 -17.42
C GLU A 82 15.23 16.93 -16.05
N ILE A 83 15.96 16.65 -14.97
CA ILE A 83 15.53 16.96 -13.60
C ILE A 83 15.31 18.47 -13.43
N THR A 84 16.21 19.31 -13.98
CA THR A 84 16.03 20.77 -13.96
C THR A 84 14.76 21.20 -14.69
N GLN A 85 14.50 20.64 -15.88
CA GLN A 85 13.29 20.96 -16.65
C GLN A 85 12.02 20.53 -15.92
N LEU A 86 12.03 19.34 -15.30
CA LEU A 86 10.91 18.86 -14.50
C LEU A 86 10.66 19.78 -13.30
N ILE A 87 11.71 20.18 -12.57
CA ILE A 87 11.59 21.14 -11.45
C ILE A 87 10.96 22.45 -11.91
N LEU A 88 11.37 22.99 -13.06
CA LEU A 88 10.82 24.25 -13.59
C LEU A 88 9.34 24.10 -13.96
N ARG A 89 8.97 22.98 -14.59
CA ARG A 89 7.58 22.67 -14.94
C ARG A 89 6.70 22.57 -13.70
N GLU A 90 7.13 21.81 -12.71
CA GLU A 90 6.38 21.61 -11.47
C GLU A 90 6.26 22.90 -10.65
N LYS A 91 7.33 23.70 -10.58
CA LYS A 91 7.27 25.05 -9.97
C LYS A 91 6.26 25.95 -10.67
N SER A 92 6.19 25.90 -12.01
CA SER A 92 5.20 26.68 -12.77
C SER A 92 3.75 26.21 -12.53
N ALA A 93 3.58 24.94 -12.16
CA ALA A 93 2.30 24.36 -11.76
C ALA A 93 1.95 24.61 -10.28
N GLY A 94 2.83 25.24 -9.51
CA GLY A 94 2.65 25.52 -8.08
C GLY A 94 3.18 24.44 -7.14
N ASN A 95 3.78 23.36 -7.67
CA ASN A 95 4.39 22.29 -6.88
C ASN A 95 5.82 22.68 -6.48
N THR A 96 6.06 22.83 -5.18
CA THR A 96 7.35 23.27 -4.62
C THR A 96 8.15 22.16 -3.97
N LYS A 97 7.53 20.99 -3.72
CA LYS A 97 8.17 19.80 -3.17
C LYS A 97 8.11 18.67 -4.18
N LEU A 98 9.27 18.07 -4.47
CA LEU A 98 9.39 16.92 -5.35
C LEU A 98 10.16 15.83 -4.59
N SER A 99 9.58 14.64 -4.52
CA SER A 99 10.27 13.48 -3.95
C SER A 99 11.15 12.82 -5.00
N VAL A 100 12.20 12.13 -4.53
CA VAL A 100 13.07 11.30 -5.38
C VAL A 100 12.26 10.24 -6.11
N PHE A 101 11.27 9.64 -5.45
CA PHE A 101 10.35 8.68 -6.07
C PHE A 101 9.64 9.29 -7.28
N PHE A 102 9.01 10.46 -7.11
CA PHE A 102 8.28 11.13 -8.20
C PHE A 102 9.19 11.44 -9.40
N VAL A 103 10.37 12.02 -9.14
CA VAL A 103 11.32 12.36 -10.22
C VAL A 103 11.84 11.09 -10.90
N SER A 104 12.13 10.04 -10.13
CA SER A 104 12.56 8.77 -10.69
C SER A 104 11.50 8.20 -11.63
N THR A 105 10.23 8.20 -11.23
CA THR A 105 9.12 7.64 -12.01
C THR A 105 8.84 8.46 -13.27
N GLU A 106 8.82 9.79 -13.16
CA GLU A 106 8.47 10.67 -14.27
C GLU A 106 9.57 10.67 -15.35
N LEU A 107 10.83 10.57 -14.94
CA LEU A 107 11.98 10.59 -15.85
C LEU A 107 12.52 9.19 -16.13
N ALA A 108 11.94 8.13 -15.59
CA ALA A 108 12.46 6.78 -15.69
C ALA A 108 13.98 6.68 -15.40
N LEU A 109 14.41 7.37 -14.34
CA LEU A 109 15.80 7.38 -13.85
C LEU A 109 15.93 6.50 -12.62
N SER A 110 17.12 5.93 -12.40
CA SER A 110 17.36 5.19 -11.17
C SER A 110 17.32 6.12 -9.96
N GLY A 111 16.76 5.65 -8.85
CA GLY A 111 16.70 6.42 -7.60
C GLY A 111 18.07 6.93 -7.16
N GLU A 112 19.12 6.11 -7.32
CA GLU A 112 20.50 6.50 -7.03
C GLU A 112 20.99 7.67 -7.91
N GLN A 113 20.65 7.68 -9.21
CA GLN A 113 21.06 8.75 -10.11
C GLN A 113 20.33 10.05 -9.77
N VAL A 114 19.02 9.97 -9.47
CA VAL A 114 18.24 11.12 -9.01
C VAL A 114 18.80 11.66 -7.69
N GLN A 115 19.10 10.79 -6.72
CA GLN A 115 19.67 11.20 -5.43
C GLN A 115 21.02 11.92 -5.62
N ARG A 116 21.92 11.37 -6.45
CA ARG A 116 23.21 12.02 -6.73
C ARG A 116 23.03 13.43 -7.33
N VAL A 117 22.05 13.61 -8.20
CA VAL A 117 21.75 14.91 -8.81
C VAL A 117 21.14 15.87 -7.78
N PHE A 118 20.21 15.40 -6.96
CA PHE A 118 19.62 16.18 -5.88
C PHE A 118 20.67 16.63 -4.87
N ASP A 119 21.57 15.75 -4.44
CA ASP A 119 22.68 16.08 -3.55
C ASP A 119 23.58 17.18 -4.15
N LYS A 120 23.84 17.13 -5.46
CA LYS A 120 24.56 18.20 -6.17
C LYS A 120 23.79 19.52 -6.14
N PHE A 121 22.48 19.49 -6.31
CA PHE A 121 21.65 20.69 -6.27
C PHE A 121 21.57 21.31 -4.87
N VAL A 122 21.46 20.48 -3.84
CA VAL A 122 21.52 20.92 -2.44
C VAL A 122 22.88 21.55 -2.13
N LYS A 123 24.00 20.88 -2.49
CA LYS A 123 25.36 21.43 -2.33
C LYS A 123 25.56 22.74 -3.09
N ALA A 124 24.91 22.91 -4.25
CA ALA A 124 24.95 24.14 -5.04
C ALA A 124 23.98 25.23 -4.56
N GLY A 125 23.19 24.99 -3.50
CA GLY A 125 22.20 25.94 -2.98
C GLY A 125 21.00 26.15 -3.90
N LYS A 126 20.75 25.25 -4.86
CA LYS A 126 19.65 25.34 -5.83
C LYS A 126 18.35 24.69 -5.33
N MET A 127 18.42 23.92 -4.25
CA MET A 127 17.32 23.17 -3.65
C MET A 127 17.52 23.10 -2.12
N SER A 128 16.44 23.15 -1.35
CA SER A 128 16.45 22.81 0.08
C SER A 128 16.47 21.30 0.26
N GLU A 129 16.88 20.80 1.43
CA GLU A 129 16.90 19.36 1.74
C GLU A 129 15.61 18.66 1.29
N THR A 130 15.78 17.47 0.73
CA THR A 130 14.67 16.66 0.24
C THR A 130 14.16 15.83 1.40
N ASP A 131 12.85 15.87 1.64
CA ASP A 131 12.20 15.00 2.62
C ASP A 131 12.34 13.55 2.10
N GLU A 132 12.96 12.68 2.92
CA GLU A 132 13.15 11.24 2.67
C GLU A 132 11.84 10.49 2.39
#